data_AF-A0A2E2QJF3-F1
#
_entry.id   AF-A0A2E2QJF3-F1
#
_cell.length_a   1.000
_cell.length_b   1.000
_cell.length_c   1.000
_cell.angle_alpha   90.00
_cell.angle_beta   90.00
_cell.angle_gamma   90.00
#
_symmetry.space_group_name_H-M   'P 1'
#
loop_
_entity.id
_entity.type
_entity.pdbx_description
1 polymer ?
#
loop_
_entity_poly.entity_id
_entity_poly.type
_entity_poly.pdbx_seq_one_letter_code
_entity_poly.pdbx_strand_id
1 'polypeptide(L)'
;MNDRKHFAQSTNVPKPHWPQNVRSISVEGLENLGISDSGELYWDGKRLKVENKVTLNLWQNTLAAITAGSALVVAAVSVIAYICPPQ
;
A
#
# COMPACT_ATOMS: atom_id res chain seq x y z
N MET A 1 -7.19 16.18 34.71
CA MET A 1 -6.20 16.71 33.74
C MET A 1 -5.88 15.59 32.78
N ASN A 2 -6.03 15.85 31.47
CA ASN A 2 -6.20 14.83 30.42
C ASN A 2 -5.00 13.89 30.23
N ASP A 3 -5.20 12.60 30.46
CA ASP A 3 -4.25 11.49 30.20
C ASP A 3 -4.29 11.04 28.72
N ARG A 4 -4.35 12.01 27.81
CA ARG A 4 -4.43 11.76 26.36
C ARG A 4 -3.02 11.51 25.82
N LYS A 5 -2.65 10.25 25.62
CA LYS A 5 -1.36 9.89 24.99
C LYS A 5 -1.25 10.35 23.53
N HIS A 6 -2.39 10.54 22.85
CA HIS A 6 -2.46 11.08 21.50
C HIS A 6 -3.63 12.05 21.37
N PHE A 7 -3.36 13.22 20.80
CA PHE A 7 -4.31 14.35 20.68
C PHE A 7 -5.56 14.05 19.83
N ALA A 8 -5.52 13.00 19.00
CA ALA A 8 -6.60 12.63 18.09
C ALA A 8 -7.57 11.56 18.63
N GLN A 9 -7.23 10.90 19.75
CA GLN A 9 -7.96 9.71 20.20
C GLN A 9 -9.24 10.06 20.95
N SER A 10 -10.35 9.42 20.58
CA SER A 10 -11.59 9.47 21.33
C SER A 10 -11.42 8.82 22.71
N THR A 11 -12.05 9.43 23.71
CA THR A 11 -12.16 8.89 25.08
C THR A 11 -13.22 7.79 25.18
N ASN A 12 -14.01 7.57 24.12
CA ASN A 12 -15.00 6.49 24.07
C ASN A 12 -14.33 5.12 24.04
N VAL A 13 -15.04 4.13 24.59
CA VAL A 13 -14.63 2.73 24.52
C VAL A 13 -14.44 2.35 23.04
N PRO A 14 -13.30 1.73 22.66
CA PRO A 14 -13.09 1.27 21.30
C PRO A 14 -14.24 0.36 20.85
N LYS A 15 -14.70 0.53 19.61
CA LYS A 15 -15.79 -0.29 19.09
C LYS A 15 -15.35 -1.77 19.09
N PRO A 16 -16.18 -2.71 19.60
CA PRO A 16 -15.78 -4.11 19.75
C PRO A 16 -15.34 -4.78 18.44
N HIS A 17 -15.83 -4.29 17.30
CA HIS A 17 -15.58 -4.85 15.97
C HIS A 17 -14.38 -4.21 15.25
N TRP A 18 -13.66 -3.28 15.89
CA TRP A 18 -12.49 -2.65 15.29
C TRP A 18 -11.22 -3.47 15.59
N PRO A 19 -10.27 -3.55 14.65
CA PRO A 19 -9.01 -4.25 14.88
C PRO A 19 -8.22 -3.60 16.03
N GLN A 20 -7.36 -4.38 16.69
CA GLN A 20 -6.74 -4.07 18.00
C GLN A 20 -5.98 -2.73 18.07
N ASN A 21 -5.59 -2.16 16.92
CA ASN A 21 -4.84 -0.92 16.82
C ASN A 21 -5.64 0.24 16.20
N VAL A 22 -6.93 0.07 15.96
CA VAL A 22 -7.79 1.11 15.39
C VAL A 22 -8.70 1.67 16.47
N ARG A 23 -8.66 3.00 16.65
CA ARG A 23 -9.47 3.74 17.64
C ARG A 23 -10.20 4.88 16.97
N SER A 24 -11.36 5.23 17.52
CA SER A 24 -12.16 6.34 17.00
C SER A 24 -11.40 7.64 17.15
N ILE A 25 -11.48 8.48 16.13
CA ILE A 25 -11.02 9.87 16.22
C ILE A 25 -12.02 10.63 17.13
N SER A 26 -11.52 11.51 18.00
CA SER A 26 -12.38 12.38 18.82
C SER A 26 -12.95 13.53 18.00
N VAL A 27 -13.97 14.23 18.51
CA VAL A 27 -14.52 15.41 17.81
C VAL A 27 -13.46 16.50 17.69
N GLU A 28 -12.68 16.76 18.74
CA GLU A 28 -11.58 17.74 18.68
C GLU A 28 -10.43 17.26 17.76
N GLY A 29 -10.22 15.94 17.67
CA GLY A 29 -9.28 15.35 16.73
C GLY A 29 -9.70 15.59 15.28
N LEU A 30 -11.00 15.52 15.00
CA LEU A 30 -11.57 15.69 13.65
C LEU A 30 -11.40 17.11 13.12
N GLU A 31 -11.36 18.13 13.98
CA GLU A 31 -11.08 19.52 13.57
C GLU A 31 -9.68 19.69 12.94
N ASN A 32 -8.75 18.79 13.25
CA ASN A 32 -7.42 18.77 12.62
C ASN A 32 -7.44 18.09 11.24
N LEU A 33 -8.56 17.51 10.82
CA LEU A 33 -8.72 16.87 9.52
C LEU A 33 -9.20 17.91 8.50
N GLY A 34 -8.38 18.17 7.48
CA GLY A 34 -8.71 19.04 6.36
C GLY A 34 -8.84 18.26 5.06
N ILE A 35 -9.60 18.81 4.12
CA ILE A 35 -9.64 18.35 2.73
C ILE A 35 -9.22 19.52 1.83
N SER A 36 -8.32 19.25 0.90
CA SER A 36 -7.95 20.21 -0.14
C SER A 36 -8.94 20.19 -1.30
N ASP A 37 -8.92 21.23 -2.13
CA ASP A 37 -9.74 21.35 -3.33
C ASP A 37 -9.48 20.21 -4.35
N SER A 38 -8.26 19.67 -4.36
CA SER A 38 -7.84 18.49 -5.14
C SER A 38 -8.35 17.16 -4.56
N GLY A 39 -9.10 17.16 -3.45
CA GLY A 39 -9.62 15.97 -2.79
C GLY A 39 -8.59 15.23 -1.92
N GLU A 40 -7.43 15.84 -1.67
CA GLU A 40 -6.39 15.25 -0.82
C GLU A 40 -6.70 15.53 0.65
N LEU A 41 -6.48 14.52 1.50
CA LEU A 41 -6.75 14.59 2.93
C LEU A 41 -5.52 15.12 3.69
N TYR A 42 -5.73 16.00 4.65
CA TYR A 42 -4.69 16.63 5.45
C TYR A 42 -4.98 16.42 6.94
N TRP A 43 -3.92 16.22 7.72
CA TRP A 43 -3.96 16.15 9.17
C TRP A 43 -3.03 17.22 9.73
N ASP A 44 -3.58 18.21 10.43
CA ASP A 44 -2.83 19.32 11.02
C ASP A 44 -1.90 19.99 9.97
N GLY A 45 -2.47 20.28 8.80
CA GLY A 45 -1.75 20.84 7.65
C GLY A 45 -0.77 19.89 6.93
N LYS A 46 -0.58 18.65 7.41
CA LYS A 46 0.27 17.63 6.76
C LYS A 46 -0.56 16.71 5.90
N ARG A 47 -0.16 16.52 4.64
CA ARG A 47 -0.86 15.64 3.70
C ARG A 47 -0.86 14.19 4.19
N LEU A 48 -2.04 13.62 4.40
CA LEU A 48 -2.25 12.20 4.65
C LEU A 48 -2.18 11.45 3.32
N LYS A 49 -1.04 10.82 3.05
CA LYS A 49 -0.97 9.82 1.97
C LYS A 49 -1.59 8.54 2.50
N VAL A 50 -2.74 8.17 1.96
CA VAL A 50 -3.21 6.78 2.04
C VAL A 50 -2.27 5.96 1.18
N GLU A 51 -1.13 5.58 1.75
CA GLU A 51 -0.23 4.61 1.13
C GLU A 51 -0.97 3.27 1.17
N ASN A 52 -1.81 3.02 0.17
CA ASN A 52 -1.99 1.67 -0.32
C ASN A 52 -0.63 1.26 -0.89
N LYS A 53 0.27 0.84 0.01
CA LYS A 53 1.43 0.07 -0.36
C LYS A 53 0.87 -1.19 -0.99
N VAL A 54 0.68 -1.14 -2.30
CA VAL A 54 0.78 -2.30 -3.16
C VAL A 54 2.25 -2.69 -3.09
N THR A 55 2.67 -3.19 -1.93
CA THR A 55 3.87 -4.02 -1.83
C THR A 55 3.49 -5.23 -2.66
N LEU A 56 3.80 -5.19 -3.97
CA LEU A 56 3.97 -6.40 -4.74
C LEU A 56 4.89 -7.24 -3.86
N ASN A 57 4.31 -8.28 -3.27
CA ASN A 57 5.00 -9.19 -2.39
C ASN A 57 6.31 -9.54 -3.11
N LEU A 58 7.48 -9.42 -2.47
CA LEU A 58 8.77 -9.62 -3.15
C LEU A 58 8.78 -10.92 -3.98
N TRP A 59 8.04 -11.92 -3.51
CA TRP A 59 7.70 -13.15 -4.22
C TRP A 59 7.03 -12.98 -5.59
N GLN A 60 6.03 -12.11 -5.74
CA GLN A 60 5.39 -11.80 -7.02
C GLN A 60 6.36 -11.14 -8.00
N ASN A 61 7.23 -10.25 -7.52
CA ASN A 61 8.24 -9.62 -8.38
C ASN A 61 9.30 -10.65 -8.84
N THR A 62 9.74 -11.53 -7.95
CA THR A 62 10.67 -12.62 -8.30
C THR A 62 10.06 -13.60 -9.30
N LEU A 63 8.80 -14.00 -9.11
CA LEU A 63 8.11 -14.89 -10.04
C LEU A 63 7.90 -14.23 -11.42
N ALA A 64 7.54 -12.95 -11.44
CA ALA A 64 7.42 -12.19 -12.68
C ALA A 64 8.76 -12.10 -13.42
N ALA A 65 9.86 -11.83 -12.70
CA ALA A 65 11.20 -11.78 -13.28
C ALA A 65 11.65 -13.14 -13.84
N ILE A 66 11.40 -14.24 -13.13
CA ILE A 66 11.71 -15.60 -13.61
C ILE A 66 10.91 -15.92 -14.87
N THR A 67 9.61 -15.60 -14.88
CA THR A 67 8.73 -15.86 -16.02
C THR A 67 9.14 -15.04 -17.24
N ALA A 68 9.49 -13.76 -17.05
CA ALA A 68 10.00 -12.92 -18.12
C ALA A 68 11.34 -13.44 -18.66
N GLY A 69 12.24 -13.87 -17.77
CA GLY A 69 13.53 -14.46 -18.13
C GLY A 69 13.40 -15.76 -18.92
N SER A 70 12.52 -16.68 -18.47
CA SER A 70 12.30 -17.95 -19.17
C SER A 70 11.69 -17.75 -20.55
N ALA A 71 10.75 -16.81 -20.69
CA ALA A 71 10.17 -16.46 -21.98
C ALA A 71 11.25 -15.96 -22.97
N LEU A 72 12.20 -15.14 -22.50
CA LEU A 72 13.31 -14.66 -23.34
C LEU A 72 14.24 -15.79 -23.79
N VAL A 73 14.55 -16.74 -22.91
CA VAL A 73 15.40 -17.89 -23.26
C VAL A 73 14.71 -18.78 -24.30
N VAL A 74 13.43 -19.07 -24.11
CA VAL A 74 12.65 -19.87 -25.08
C VAL A 74 12.56 -19.16 -26.43
N ALA A 75 12.34 -17.84 -26.43
CA ALA A 75 12.35 -17.04 -27.65
C ALA A 75 13.71 -17.10 -28.37
N ALA A 76 14.83 -17.01 -27.65
CA ALA A 76 16.16 -17.11 -28.25
C ALA A 76 16.42 -18.51 -28.85
N VAL A 77 16.09 -19.58 -28.12
CA VAL A 77 16.26 -20.96 -28.59
C VAL A 77 15.41 -21.23 -29.83
N SER A 78 14.15 -20.78 -29.83
CA SER A 78 13.25 -20.96 -30.98
C SER A 78 13.74 -20.23 -32.23
N VAL A 79 14.32 -19.03 -32.08
CA VAL A 79 14.95 -18.31 -33.21
C VAL A 79 16.17 -19.06 -33.74
N ILE A 80 17.03 -19.58 -32.86
CA ILE A 80 18.22 -20.34 -33.28
C ILE A 80 17.83 -21.64 -33.99
N ALA A 81 16.87 -22.38 -33.44
CA ALA A 81 16.36 -23.62 -34.04
C ALA A 81 15.69 -23.37 -35.41
N TYR A 82 15.07 -22.21 -35.60
CA TYR A 82 14.52 -21.81 -36.89
C TYR A 82 15.62 -21.55 -37.94
N ILE A 83 16.75 -20.96 -37.53
CA ILE A 83 17.85 -20.61 -38.44
C ILE A 83 18.77 -21.82 -38.72
N CYS A 84 18.94 -22.74 -37.78
CA CYS A 84 19.76 -23.94 -37.92
C CYS A 84 18.96 -25.19 -37.53
N PRO A 85 18.16 -25.76 -38.45
CA PRO A 85 17.46 -27.00 -38.19
C PRO A 85 18.48 -28.15 -38.10
N PRO A 86 18.38 -29.03 -37.08
CA PRO A 86 19.19 -30.24 -37.06
C PRO A 86 18.86 -31.10 -38.28
N GLN A 87 19.91 -31.54 -38.99
CA GLN A 87 19.84 -32.39 -40.19
C GLN A 87 19.35 -33.79 -39.85
#